data_AF-B5X731-F1
#
_entry.id   AF-B5X731-F1
#
_cell.length_a   1.000
_cell.length_b   1.000
_cell.length_c   1.000
_cell.angle_alpha   90.00
_cell.angle_beta   90.00
_cell.angle_gamma   90.00
#
_symmetry.space_group_name_H-M   'P 1'
#
loop_
_entity.id
_entity.type
_entity.pdbx_description
1 polymer ?
#
loop_
_entity_poly.entity_id
_entity_poly.type
_entity_poly.pdbx_seq_one_letter_code
_entity_poly.pdbx_strand_id
1 'polypeptide(L)'
;MATQAWQLESSLRRSARIGLEVLERASRRSVDWTSVSPSPNTTPTDGNARSEVLGNSAHTSLDDAFETIAEFMAQTTYQCKNFYMSETEPMENERTHVCRYHSQSHQCPGTSLQIRKHARSSPEDFHIEVSPGTYAITAGTQDSQQQTRLVRINAGESMNLTFHL
;
A
#
# COMPACT_ATOMS: atom_id res chain seq x y z
N MET A 1 40.16 9.20 -19.25
CA MET A 1 39.24 10.36 -19.27
C MET A 1 38.12 10.24 -20.32
N ALA A 2 38.34 9.63 -21.49
CA ALA A 2 37.32 9.51 -22.55
C ALA A 2 36.10 8.63 -22.20
N THR A 3 36.26 7.62 -21.35
CA THR A 3 35.19 6.67 -20.99
C THR A 3 34.11 7.27 -20.10
N GLN A 4 34.48 8.17 -19.17
CA GLN A 4 33.53 8.86 -18.29
C GLN A 4 32.67 9.87 -19.07
N ALA A 5 33.27 10.61 -20.02
CA ALA A 5 32.55 11.54 -20.88
C ALA A 5 31.50 10.82 -21.76
N TRP A 6 31.83 9.63 -22.27
CA TRP A 6 30.90 8.83 -23.06
C TRP A 6 29.74 8.25 -22.23
N GLN A 7 30.00 7.85 -20.98
CA GLN A 7 28.97 7.40 -20.05
C GLN A 7 28.00 8.54 -19.64
N LEU A 8 28.53 9.74 -19.42
CA LEU A 8 27.71 10.93 -19.14
C LEU A 8 26.81 11.29 -20.33
N GLU A 9 27.36 11.37 -21.54
CA GLU A 9 26.61 11.70 -22.75
C GLU A 9 25.51 10.66 -23.05
N SER A 10 25.82 9.37 -22.91
CA SER A 10 24.83 8.31 -23.11
C SER A 10 23.71 8.33 -22.06
N SER A 11 24.05 8.62 -20.80
CA SER A 11 23.07 8.81 -19.73
C SER A 11 22.14 10.01 -20.01
N LEU A 12 22.71 11.15 -20.42
CA LEU A 12 21.94 12.35 -20.76
C LEU A 12 21.00 12.12 -21.94
N ARG A 13 21.45 11.44 -23.00
CA ARG A 13 20.59 11.09 -24.14
C ARG A 13 19.44 10.17 -23.74
N ARG A 14 19.72 9.21 -22.84
CA ARG A 14 18.70 8.29 -22.34
C ARG A 14 17.67 9.02 -21.48
N SER A 15 18.09 9.88 -20.56
CA SER A 15 17.18 10.63 -19.70
C SER A 15 16.33 11.61 -20.52
N ALA A 16 16.91 12.27 -21.53
CA ALA A 16 16.16 13.14 -22.45
C ALA A 16 15.06 12.38 -23.20
N ARG A 17 15.35 11.18 -23.72
CA ARG A 17 14.36 10.33 -24.40
C ARG A 17 13.21 9.94 -23.48
N ILE A 18 13.52 9.47 -22.28
CA ILE A 18 12.51 9.09 -21.29
C ILE A 18 11.68 10.31 -20.89
N GLY A 19 12.32 11.47 -20.72
CA GLY A 19 11.62 12.73 -20.43
C GLY A 19 10.59 13.10 -21.49
N LEU A 20 10.91 12.91 -22.78
CA LEU A 20 9.96 13.13 -23.88
C LEU A 20 8.80 12.14 -23.87
N GLU A 21 9.05 10.86 -23.63
CA GLU A 21 7.99 9.84 -23.53
C GLU A 21 7.04 10.11 -22.35
N VAL A 22 7.57 10.60 -21.23
CA VAL A 22 6.77 11.00 -20.07
C VAL A 22 5.93 12.23 -20.40
N LEU A 23 6.53 13.25 -21.05
CA LEU A 23 5.83 14.46 -21.47
C LEU A 23 4.68 14.14 -22.44
N GLU A 24 4.93 13.32 -23.47
CA GLU A 24 3.90 12.91 -24.42
C GLU A 24 2.76 12.17 -23.72
N ARG A 25 3.10 11.23 -22.82
CA ARG A 25 2.10 10.48 -22.06
C ARG A 25 1.33 11.36 -21.07
N ALA A 26 1.95 12.40 -20.53
CA ALA A 26 1.27 13.39 -19.69
C ALA A 26 0.34 14.27 -20.54
N SER A 27 0.80 14.74 -21.70
CA SER A 27 0.00 15.53 -22.65
C SER A 27 -1.24 14.77 -23.14
N ARG A 28 -1.12 13.48 -23.48
CA ARG A 28 -2.27 12.65 -23.85
C ARG A 28 -3.31 12.49 -22.74
N ARG A 29 -2.91 12.70 -21.48
CA ARG A 29 -3.75 12.59 -20.29
C ARG A 29 -4.06 13.95 -19.67
N SER A 30 -3.70 15.06 -20.32
CA SER A 30 -4.00 16.37 -19.79
C SER A 30 -5.51 16.60 -19.86
N VAL A 31 -6.11 16.87 -18.70
CA VAL A 31 -7.52 17.23 -18.59
C VAL A 31 -7.60 18.75 -18.50
N ASP A 32 -8.43 19.35 -19.35
CA ASP A 32 -8.75 20.77 -19.24
C ASP A 32 -9.86 20.97 -18.20
N TRP A 33 -9.43 21.29 -16.98
CA TRP A 33 -10.29 21.55 -15.85
C TRP A 33 -11.14 22.82 -16.00
N THR A 34 -10.86 23.68 -16.98
CA THR A 34 -11.62 24.92 -17.20
C THR A 34 -12.99 24.70 -17.86
N SER A 35 -13.21 23.51 -18.43
CA SER A 35 -14.49 23.10 -19.03
C SER A 35 -15.50 22.54 -18.01
N VAL A 36 -15.04 22.23 -16.79
CA VAL A 36 -15.90 21.70 -15.72
C VAL A 36 -16.55 22.89 -14.99
N SER A 37 -17.43 23.59 -15.70
CA SER A 37 -18.43 24.44 -15.03
C SER A 37 -19.49 23.52 -14.42
N PRO A 38 -19.86 23.71 -13.13
CA PRO A 38 -21.02 23.03 -12.57
C PRO A 38 -22.25 23.54 -13.29
N SER A 39 -22.81 22.72 -14.19
CA SER A 39 -24.02 23.05 -14.95
C SER A 39 -25.21 23.22 -14.01
N PRO A 40 -25.83 24.41 -13.93
CA PRO A 40 -27.12 24.57 -13.30
C PRO A 40 -28.21 24.53 -14.38
N ASN A 41 -29.13 23.59 -14.19
CA ASN A 41 -30.54 23.65 -14.61
C ASN A 41 -30.92 22.95 -15.93
N THR A 42 -31.81 21.97 -15.78
CA THR A 42 -33.00 21.87 -16.63
C THR A 42 -34.23 21.76 -15.74
N THR A 43 -35.00 22.84 -15.68
CA THR A 43 -36.33 22.93 -15.06
C THR A 43 -37.40 22.18 -15.87
N PRO A 44 -38.54 21.82 -15.25
CA PRO A 44 -39.58 20.95 -15.82
C PRO A 44 -40.75 21.74 -16.45
N THR A 45 -41.37 21.17 -17.48
CA THR A 45 -42.67 21.62 -18.04
C THR A 45 -43.74 20.58 -17.70
N ASP A 46 -44.84 21.07 -17.14
CA ASP A 46 -45.98 20.39 -16.49
C ASP A 46 -46.76 19.37 -17.35
N GLY A 47 -47.36 18.36 -16.68
CA GLY A 47 -48.45 17.56 -17.29
C GLY A 47 -48.83 16.19 -16.70
N ASN A 48 -49.33 16.16 -15.45
CA ASN A 48 -50.40 15.28 -14.94
C ASN A 48 -50.21 13.76 -14.65
N ALA A 49 -50.46 13.43 -13.36
CA ALA A 49 -51.07 12.25 -12.74
C ALA A 49 -50.28 10.93 -12.47
N ARG A 50 -49.64 10.94 -11.28
CA ARG A 50 -49.91 10.04 -10.12
C ARG A 50 -49.25 8.65 -10.08
N SER A 51 -48.08 8.58 -9.45
CA SER A 51 -47.84 7.70 -8.30
C SER A 51 -46.73 8.29 -7.42
N GLU A 52 -46.90 8.15 -6.12
CA GLU A 52 -46.36 9.02 -5.08
C GLU A 52 -44.90 8.66 -4.74
N VAL A 53 -43.97 9.57 -5.07
CA VAL A 53 -42.55 9.54 -4.65
C VAL A 53 -42.22 10.91 -4.07
N LEU A 54 -42.53 11.07 -2.79
CA LEU A 54 -42.09 12.16 -1.92
C LEU A 54 -40.71 11.75 -1.39
N GLY A 55 -39.59 12.44 -1.57
CA GLY A 55 -39.39 13.84 -1.89
C GLY A 55 -38.31 14.40 -0.96
N ASN A 56 -37.11 13.81 -0.92
CA ASN A 56 -35.93 14.40 -0.28
C ASN A 56 -34.81 14.52 -1.32
N SER A 57 -34.94 15.50 -2.22
CA SER A 57 -33.79 16.03 -2.97
C SER A 57 -32.97 16.96 -2.06
N ALA A 58 -32.49 16.42 -0.95
CA ALA A 58 -31.28 16.94 -0.35
C ALA A 58 -30.18 16.32 -1.21
N HIS A 59 -29.46 17.13 -1.98
CA HIS A 59 -28.20 16.67 -2.53
C HIS A 59 -27.44 16.04 -1.37
N THR A 60 -27.22 14.73 -1.44
CA THR A 60 -26.32 14.00 -0.56
C THR A 60 -25.09 14.89 -0.45
N SER A 61 -24.86 15.42 0.75
CA SER A 61 -23.66 16.20 1.00
C SER A 61 -22.46 15.38 0.52
N LEU A 62 -21.34 16.03 0.19
CA LEU A 62 -20.14 15.26 -0.20
C LEU A 62 -19.83 14.17 0.84
N ASP A 63 -20.11 14.45 2.11
CA ASP A 63 -20.04 13.51 3.21
C ASP A 63 -20.99 12.32 3.04
N ASP A 64 -22.28 12.52 2.73
CA ASP A 64 -23.22 11.43 2.44
C ASP A 64 -22.77 10.58 1.23
N ALA A 65 -22.18 11.20 0.22
CA ALA A 65 -21.65 10.49 -0.95
C ALA A 65 -20.41 9.66 -0.59
N PHE A 66 -19.49 10.20 0.21
CA PHE A 66 -18.34 9.46 0.73
C PHE A 66 -18.78 8.34 1.68
N GLU A 67 -19.79 8.57 2.50
CA GLU A 67 -20.38 7.57 3.40
C GLU A 67 -20.99 6.42 2.60
N THR A 68 -21.74 6.73 1.53
CA THR A 68 -22.28 5.73 0.61
C THR A 68 -21.16 4.90 -0.04
N ILE A 69 -20.09 5.54 -0.54
CA ILE A 69 -18.95 4.82 -1.13
C ILE A 69 -18.24 3.97 -0.06
N ALA A 70 -18.06 4.49 1.15
CA ALA A 70 -17.46 3.75 2.26
C ALA A 70 -18.29 2.52 2.65
N GLU A 71 -19.61 2.64 2.67
CA GLU A 71 -20.53 1.52 2.90
C GLU A 71 -20.37 0.45 1.80
N PHE A 72 -20.35 0.85 0.52
CA PHE A 72 -20.10 -0.09 -0.57
C PHE A 72 -18.73 -0.77 -0.48
N MET A 73 -17.67 -0.03 -0.10
CA MET A 73 -16.33 -0.60 0.12
C MET A 73 -16.34 -1.60 1.28
N ALA A 74 -17.04 -1.30 2.36
CA ALA A 74 -17.17 -2.20 3.50
C ALA A 74 -17.96 -3.46 3.15
N GLN A 75 -19.09 -3.31 2.46
CA GLN A 75 -19.93 -4.42 2.01
C GLN A 75 -19.17 -5.34 1.04
N THR A 76 -18.47 -4.77 0.05
CA THR A 76 -17.68 -5.56 -0.91
C THR A 76 -16.54 -6.31 -0.20
N THR A 77 -15.84 -5.66 0.73
CA THR A 77 -14.78 -6.30 1.54
C THR A 77 -15.33 -7.48 2.36
N TYR A 78 -16.51 -7.32 2.97
CA TYR A 78 -17.17 -8.37 3.73
C TYR A 78 -17.54 -9.57 2.84
N GLN A 79 -18.11 -9.31 1.67
CA GLN A 79 -18.49 -10.38 0.73
C GLN A 79 -17.26 -11.12 0.18
N CYS A 80 -16.19 -10.40 -0.17
CA CYS A 80 -14.93 -11.01 -0.58
C CYS A 80 -14.35 -11.88 0.54
N LYS A 81 -14.36 -11.39 1.78
CA LYS A 81 -13.92 -12.18 2.93
C LYS A 81 -14.73 -13.46 3.11
N ASN A 82 -16.06 -13.39 3.03
CA ASN A 82 -16.91 -14.57 3.18
C ASN A 82 -16.66 -15.59 2.07
N PHE A 83 -16.54 -15.14 0.82
CA PHE A 83 -16.27 -16.01 -0.33
C PHE A 83 -14.93 -16.76 -0.20
N TYR A 84 -13.87 -16.07 0.24
CA TYR A 84 -12.54 -16.66 0.35
C TYR A 84 -12.26 -17.37 1.70
N MET A 85 -13.06 -17.13 2.73
CA MET A 85 -12.96 -17.88 4.00
C MET A 85 -13.76 -19.19 3.96
N SER A 86 -14.72 -19.35 3.04
CA SER A 86 -15.48 -20.59 2.87
C SER A 86 -14.75 -21.56 1.93
N GLU A 87 -13.84 -22.39 2.49
CA GLU A 87 -13.24 -23.66 1.98
C GLU A 87 -12.90 -23.82 0.47
N THR A 88 -12.96 -22.76 -0.33
CA THR A 88 -12.73 -22.79 -1.76
C THR A 88 -11.32 -22.29 -2.01
N GLU A 89 -10.44 -23.20 -2.42
CA GLU A 89 -9.07 -22.85 -2.78
C GLU A 89 -9.09 -21.82 -3.92
N PRO A 90 -8.48 -20.63 -3.73
CA PRO A 90 -8.56 -19.56 -4.70
C PRO A 90 -7.84 -19.94 -5.99
N MET A 91 -8.47 -19.63 -7.13
CA MET A 91 -7.87 -19.81 -8.44
C MET A 91 -6.61 -18.94 -8.61
N GLU A 92 -5.73 -19.27 -9.55
CA GLU A 92 -4.40 -18.62 -9.67
C GLU A 92 -4.47 -17.09 -9.88
N ASN A 93 -5.48 -16.61 -10.62
CA ASN A 93 -5.77 -15.20 -10.79
C ASN A 93 -6.27 -14.53 -9.50
N GLU A 94 -6.98 -15.26 -8.64
CA GLU A 94 -7.54 -14.80 -7.37
C GLU A 94 -6.51 -14.78 -6.26
N ARG A 95 -5.46 -15.61 -6.35
CA ARG A 95 -4.34 -15.61 -5.40
C ARG A 95 -3.73 -14.22 -5.25
N THR A 96 -3.57 -13.47 -6.34
CA THR A 96 -3.02 -12.11 -6.29
C THR A 96 -3.94 -11.15 -5.52
N HIS A 97 -5.27 -11.30 -5.68
CA HIS A 97 -6.26 -10.50 -4.95
C HIS A 97 -6.26 -10.87 -3.46
N VAL A 98 -6.35 -12.16 -3.13
CA VAL A 98 -6.33 -12.67 -1.75
C VAL A 98 -5.04 -12.25 -1.04
N CYS A 99 -3.88 -12.40 -1.70
CA CYS A 99 -2.58 -12.01 -1.16
C CYS A 99 -2.41 -10.50 -0.97
N ARG A 100 -3.20 -9.66 -1.64
CA ARG A 100 -3.06 -8.20 -1.54
C ARG A 100 -4.04 -7.58 -0.55
N TYR A 101 -5.23 -8.15 -0.41
CA TYR A 101 -6.33 -7.53 0.34
C TYR A 101 -6.82 -8.36 1.54
N HIS A 102 -6.54 -9.67 1.58
CA HIS A 102 -7.07 -10.58 2.61
C HIS A 102 -6.01 -11.42 3.34
N SER A 103 -4.74 -11.29 2.96
CA SER A 103 -3.61 -12.01 3.56
C SER A 103 -3.32 -11.52 4.98
N GLN A 104 -4.11 -12.00 5.93
CA GLN A 104 -3.73 -12.00 7.33
C GLN A 104 -2.73 -13.15 7.54
N SER A 105 -1.47 -12.94 7.14
CA SER A 105 -0.34 -13.86 7.42
C SER A 105 -0.50 -15.30 6.91
N HIS A 106 -0.82 -15.47 5.63
CA HIS A 106 -0.40 -16.67 4.89
C HIS A 106 0.71 -16.26 3.94
N GLN A 107 1.88 -16.84 4.19
CA GLN A 107 3.17 -16.52 3.58
C GLN A 107 3.02 -16.40 2.06
N CYS A 108 3.25 -15.19 1.54
CA CYS A 108 3.49 -14.98 0.12
C CYS A 108 5.01 -15.10 -0.08
N PRO A 109 5.53 -16.13 -0.79
CA PRO A 109 6.96 -16.25 -1.06
C PRO A 109 7.32 -15.27 -2.18
N GLY A 110 7.48 -14.00 -1.83
CA GLY A 110 7.86 -12.96 -2.78
C GLY A 110 7.73 -11.60 -2.14
N THR A 111 8.87 -10.96 -1.88
CA THR A 111 9.04 -9.61 -1.29
C THR A 111 9.09 -9.58 0.24
N SER A 112 10.30 -9.77 0.75
CA SER A 112 10.71 -9.44 2.10
C SER A 112 10.67 -7.92 2.30
N LEU A 113 9.61 -7.42 2.94
CA LEU A 113 9.65 -6.20 3.74
C LEU A 113 8.87 -6.50 5.03
N GLN A 114 9.58 -6.99 6.04
CA GLN A 114 9.00 -7.31 7.34
C GLN A 114 8.74 -6.02 8.12
N ILE A 115 7.52 -5.49 8.00
CA ILE A 115 6.94 -4.62 9.02
C ILE A 115 5.99 -5.50 9.83
N ARG A 116 6.50 -6.21 10.84
CA ARG A 116 5.66 -6.97 11.77
C ARG A 116 5.02 -6.01 12.78
N LYS A 117 3.70 -5.83 12.65
CA LYS A 117 2.85 -5.33 13.72
C LYS A 117 2.72 -6.41 14.80
N HIS A 118 2.94 -6.01 16.05
CA HIS A 118 2.80 -6.81 17.26
C HIS A 118 1.50 -7.63 17.31
N ALA A 119 1.62 -8.96 17.40
CA ALA A 119 0.57 -9.85 17.87
C ALA A 119 1.16 -11.14 18.50
N ARG A 120 1.38 -11.08 19.81
CA ARG A 120 1.29 -12.16 20.82
C ARG A 120 2.13 -13.45 20.62
N SER A 121 3.24 -13.47 21.39
CA SER A 121 3.75 -14.56 22.24
C SER A 121 4.10 -15.92 21.63
N SER A 122 5.10 -15.93 20.76
CA SER A 122 6.14 -16.97 20.80
C SER A 122 7.49 -16.27 21.03
N PRO A 123 8.52 -16.95 21.58
CA PRO A 123 9.88 -16.39 21.59
C PRO A 123 10.36 -16.34 20.14
N GLU A 124 10.11 -15.21 19.48
CA GLU A 124 10.54 -14.97 18.11
C GLU A 124 11.99 -14.47 18.12
N ASP A 125 12.88 -15.21 17.45
CA ASP A 125 14.27 -14.80 17.28
C ASP A 125 14.34 -13.61 16.30
N PHE A 126 15.01 -12.54 16.72
CA PHE A 126 15.24 -11.37 15.86
C PHE A 126 16.49 -11.56 15.00
N HIS A 127 16.34 -11.33 13.70
CA HIS A 127 17.45 -11.40 12.75
C HIS A 127 17.75 -9.97 12.25
N ILE A 128 18.98 -9.52 12.43
CA ILE A 128 19.41 -8.15 12.07
C ILE A 128 20.64 -8.26 11.17
N GLU A 129 20.54 -7.74 9.94
CA GLU A 129 21.66 -7.63 9.02
C GLU A 129 22.32 -6.27 9.16
N VAL A 130 23.64 -6.26 9.32
CA VAL A 130 24.44 -5.05 9.50
C VAL A 130 25.70 -5.12 8.64
N SER A 131 26.29 -3.97 8.35
CA SER A 131 27.61 -3.91 7.73
C SER A 131 28.69 -4.47 8.68
N PRO A 132 29.87 -4.86 8.18
CA PRO A 132 30.97 -5.27 9.04
C PRO A 132 31.38 -4.13 9.98
N GLY A 133 31.50 -4.40 11.28
CA GLY A 133 31.71 -3.36 12.27
C GLY A 133 31.64 -3.84 13.73
N THR A 134 31.81 -2.90 14.66
CA THR A 134 31.62 -3.14 16.09
C THR A 134 30.33 -2.48 16.56
N TYR A 135 29.45 -3.24 17.19
CA TYR A 135 28.11 -2.85 17.56
C TYR A 135 27.87 -3.06 19.06
N ALA A 136 27.12 -2.14 19.67
CA ALA A 136 26.58 -2.29 21.01
C ALA A 136 25.10 -2.66 20.92
N ILE A 137 24.75 -3.89 21.27
CA ILE A 137 23.40 -4.43 21.16
C ILE A 137 22.78 -4.41 22.55
N THR A 138 21.69 -3.66 22.70
CA THR A 138 20.96 -3.52 23.97
C THR A 138 19.58 -4.13 23.85
N ALA A 139 19.24 -5.03 24.76
CA ALA A 139 17.94 -5.67 24.85
C ALA A 139 17.31 -5.37 26.22
N GLY A 140 16.03 -5.06 26.27
CA GLY A 140 15.32 -4.74 27.50
C GLY A 140 13.81 -4.83 27.34
N THR A 141 13.09 -5.16 28.41
CA THR A 141 11.62 -5.09 28.47
C THR A 141 11.20 -4.00 29.46
N GLN A 142 9.92 -3.63 29.47
CA GLN A 142 9.41 -2.58 30.35
C GLN A 142 9.65 -2.88 31.85
N ASP A 143 9.71 -4.15 32.22
CA ASP A 143 9.75 -4.62 33.61
C ASP A 143 11.12 -5.19 34.03
N SER A 144 12.12 -5.22 33.13
CA SER A 144 13.43 -5.82 33.41
C SER A 144 14.63 -4.93 33.09
N GLN A 145 15.77 -5.24 33.71
CA GLN A 145 17.02 -4.50 33.53
C GLN A 145 17.58 -4.72 32.12
N GLN A 146 17.95 -3.63 31.44
CA GLN A 146 18.54 -3.68 30.10
C GLN A 146 19.89 -4.43 30.13
N GLN A 147 20.09 -5.30 29.15
CA GLN A 147 21.35 -5.99 28.90
C GLN A 147 22.01 -5.45 27.64
N THR A 148 23.22 -4.92 27.75
CA THR A 148 24.02 -4.45 26.61
C THR A 148 25.22 -5.37 26.38
N ARG A 149 25.44 -5.79 25.12
CA ARG A 149 26.61 -6.57 24.70
C ARG A 149 27.33 -5.86 23.56
N LEU A 150 28.66 -5.77 23.67
CA LEU A 150 29.52 -5.29 22.60
C LEU A 150 29.95 -6.47 21.74
N VAL A 151 29.78 -6.35 20.44
CA VAL A 151 30.02 -7.41 19.47
C VAL A 151 30.76 -6.85 18.26
N ARG A 152 31.70 -7.62 17.73
CA ARG A 152 32.33 -7.34 16.43
C ARG A 152 31.83 -8.36 15.40
N ILE A 153 31.37 -7.88 14.25
CA ILE A 153 30.83 -8.69 13.14
C ILE A 153 31.71 -8.46 11.91
N ASN A 154 32.30 -9.52 11.37
CA ASN A 154 33.07 -9.48 10.13
C ASN A 154 32.17 -9.75 8.91
N ALA A 155 32.69 -9.51 7.69
CA ALA A 155 31.92 -9.70 6.47
C ALA A 155 31.53 -11.18 6.25
N GLY A 156 30.24 -11.44 6.05
CA GLY A 156 29.69 -12.79 5.88
C GLY A 156 29.57 -13.61 7.18
N GLU A 157 29.85 -13.00 8.33
CA GLU A 157 29.72 -13.63 9.64
C GLU A 157 28.32 -13.38 10.22
N SER A 158 27.73 -14.44 10.78
CA SER A 158 26.45 -14.39 11.50
C SER A 158 26.65 -14.90 12.92
N MET A 159 26.01 -14.26 13.89
CA MET A 159 26.16 -14.62 15.30
C MET A 159 24.82 -14.57 16.04
N ASN A 160 24.53 -15.61 16.81
CA ASN A 160 23.31 -15.71 17.61
C ASN A 160 23.56 -15.15 19.01
N LEU A 161 22.70 -14.23 19.44
CA LEU A 161 22.76 -13.62 20.77
C LEU A 161 21.51 -13.94 21.56
N THR A 162 21.70 -14.53 22.74
CA THR A 162 20.62 -14.79 23.69
C THR A 162 20.70 -13.79 24.85
N PHE A 163 19.62 -13.03 25.03
CA PHE A 163 19.43 -12.12 26.15
C PHE A 163 18.38 -12.72 27.09
N HIS A 164 18.70 -12.80 28.38
CA HIS A 164 17.76 -13.26 29.41
C HIS A 164 17.14 -12.02 30.02
N LEU A 165 16.01 -11.59 29.46
CA LEU A 165 15.28 -10.40 29.88
C LEU A 165 14.17 -10.75 30.87
#